data_AF-A0A1F8N1S3-F1
#
_entry.id   AF-A0A1F8N1S3-F1
#
_cell.length_a   1.000
_cell.length_b   1.000
_cell.length_c   1.000
_cell.angle_alpha   90.00
_cell.angle_beta   90.00
_cell.angle_gamma   90.00
#
_symmetry.space_group_name_H-M   'P 1'
#
loop_
_entity.id
_entity.type
_entity.pdbx_description
1 polymer ?
#
loop_
_entity_poly.entity_id
_entity_poly.type
_entity_poly.pdbx_seq_one_letter_code
_entity_poly.pdbx_strand_id
1 'polypeptide(L)'
;MQFSDKQKKKIERMIMKGEKMEAIAKEIGGSCTWQDIQEYCWDSGAMSWQGSKKMITNRLNKFKTTTIQADRQQLADEIDESVSYLYYCAKQMRERILAVENALQKIR
;
A
#
# COMPACT_ATOMS: atom_id res chain seq x y z
N MET A 1 -9.97 9.56 -5.68
CA MET A 1 -9.62 10.82 -6.40
C MET A 1 -8.90 10.53 -7.74
N GLN A 2 -9.03 11.37 -8.79
CA GLN A 2 -8.20 11.22 -10.01
C GLN A 2 -6.93 12.09 -9.92
N PHE A 3 -5.76 11.47 -9.97
CA PHE A 3 -4.47 12.16 -9.99
C PHE A 3 -4.01 12.46 -11.42
N SER A 4 -3.46 13.66 -11.63
CA SER A 4 -2.72 13.99 -12.86
C SER A 4 -1.41 13.19 -12.94
N ASP A 5 -0.87 12.99 -14.15
CA ASP A 5 0.36 12.21 -14.32
C ASP A 5 1.58 12.81 -13.60
N LYS A 6 1.59 14.13 -13.39
CA LYS A 6 2.61 14.80 -12.57
C LYS A 6 2.47 14.43 -11.08
N GLN A 7 1.25 14.36 -10.57
CA GLN A 7 0.97 13.93 -9.20
C GLN A 7 1.30 12.46 -9.02
N LYS A 8 0.89 11.59 -9.95
CA LYS A 8 1.23 10.15 -9.98
C LYS A 8 2.74 9.90 -9.82
N LYS A 9 3.56 10.52 -10.68
CA LYS A 9 5.04 10.42 -10.60
C LYS A 9 5.61 10.97 -9.30
N LYS A 10 4.96 11.97 -8.68
CA LYS A 10 5.38 12.54 -7.40
C LYS A 10 5.07 11.56 -6.26
N ILE A 11 3.86 11.01 -6.24
CA ILE A 11 3.40 10.00 -5.28
C ILE A 11 4.34 8.79 -5.32
N GLU A 12 4.56 8.21 -6.50
CA GLU A 12 5.46 7.05 -6.69
C GLU A 12 6.87 7.31 -6.17
N ARG A 13 7.43 8.48 -6.46
CA ARG A 13 8.78 8.85 -6.01
C ARG A 13 8.86 8.97 -4.49
N MET A 14 7.81 9.49 -3.84
CA MET A 14 7.76 9.62 -2.38
C MET A 14 7.51 8.26 -1.70
N ILE A 15 6.64 7.43 -2.26
CA ILE A 15 6.42 6.04 -1.84
C ILE A 15 7.74 5.26 -1.90
N MET A 16 8.49 5.36 -3.01
CA MET A 16 9.80 4.72 -3.17
C MET A 16 10.82 5.18 -2.13
N LYS A 17 10.75 6.44 -1.68
CA LYS A 17 11.59 6.97 -0.59
C LYS A 17 11.13 6.52 0.80
N GLY A 18 9.95 5.92 0.92
CA GLY A 18 9.39 5.44 2.17
C GLY A 18 8.66 6.53 2.98
N GLU A 19 8.23 7.61 2.32
CA GLU A 19 7.44 8.66 2.97
C GLU A 19 6.08 8.14 3.42
N LYS A 20 5.55 8.71 4.50
CA LYS A 20 4.21 8.37 5.00
C LYS A 20 3.13 8.87 4.05
N MET A 21 2.05 8.11 3.87
CA MET A 21 0.92 8.50 3.00
C MET A 21 0.28 9.84 3.40
N GLU A 22 0.21 10.16 4.69
CA GLU A 22 -0.28 11.45 5.19
C GLU A 22 0.61 12.62 4.74
N ALA A 23 1.94 12.41 4.77
CA ALA A 23 2.91 13.40 4.30
C ALA A 23 2.81 13.57 2.77
N ILE A 24 2.61 12.46 2.04
CA ILE A 24 2.37 12.48 0.60
C ILE A 24 1.08 13.24 0.27
N ALA A 25 -0.02 12.97 0.98
CA ALA A 25 -1.30 13.64 0.78
C ALA A 25 -1.19 15.15 1.03
N LYS A 26 -0.52 15.55 2.12
CA LYS A 26 -0.24 16.96 2.44
C LYS A 26 0.60 17.64 1.35
N GLU A 27 1.57 16.92 0.79
CA GLU A 27 2.49 17.40 -0.23
C GLU A 27 1.88 17.44 -1.65
N ILE A 28 0.83 16.65 -1.89
CA ILE A 28 -0.02 16.75 -3.08
C ILE A 28 -1.03 17.89 -2.93
N GLY A 29 -1.50 18.14 -1.71
CA GLY A 29 -2.38 19.23 -1.37
C GLY A 29 -3.81 19.08 -1.91
N GLY A 30 -4.61 20.13 -1.76
CA GLY A 30 -6.04 20.11 -2.09
C GLY A 30 -6.86 19.29 -1.09
N SER A 31 -7.97 18.71 -1.55
CA SER A 31 -8.79 17.78 -0.77
C SER A 31 -8.22 16.35 -0.73
N CYS A 32 -6.94 16.17 -1.10
CA CYS A 32 -6.29 14.87 -1.11
C CYS A 32 -6.10 14.35 0.31
N THR A 33 -6.69 13.20 0.61
CA THR A 33 -6.55 12.51 1.88
C THR A 33 -5.51 11.40 1.78
N TRP A 34 -5.10 10.85 2.92
CA TRP A 34 -4.24 9.66 2.95
C TRP A 34 -4.92 8.46 2.26
N GLN A 35 -6.25 8.36 2.35
CA GLN A 35 -7.07 7.34 1.68
C GLN A 35 -6.97 7.43 0.16
N ASP A 36 -6.96 8.65 -0.40
CA ASP A 36 -6.77 8.83 -1.84
C ASP A 36 -5.40 8.33 -2.33
N ILE A 37 -4.34 8.57 -1.55
CA ILE A 37 -2.98 8.09 -1.87
C ILE A 37 -2.91 6.56 -1.80
N GLN A 38 -3.53 5.98 -0.77
CA GLN A 38 -3.65 4.54 -0.59
C GLN A 38 -4.36 3.90 -1.78
N GLU A 39 -5.55 4.41 -2.14
CA GLU A 39 -6.34 3.92 -3.27
C GLU A 39 -5.59 3.99 -4.60
N TYR A 40 -4.87 5.10 -4.86
CA TYR A 40 -4.00 5.20 -6.03
C TYR A 40 -2.87 4.18 -6.05
N CYS A 41 -2.16 4.01 -4.92
CA CYS A 41 -1.06 3.05 -4.84
C CYS A 41 -1.53 1.61 -5.04
N TRP A 42 -2.79 1.33 -4.69
CA TRP A 42 -3.46 0.05 -4.90
C TRP A 42 -3.79 -0.20 -6.36
N ASP A 43 -4.43 0.76 -7.02
CA ASP A 43 -4.84 0.65 -8.42
C ASP A 43 -3.64 0.63 -9.38
N SER A 44 -2.60 1.39 -9.06
CA SER A 44 -1.38 1.50 -9.89
C SER A 44 -0.39 0.34 -9.68
N GLY A 45 -0.56 -0.47 -8.63
CA GLY A 45 0.45 -1.44 -8.21
C GLY A 45 1.77 -0.81 -7.78
N ALA A 46 1.79 0.51 -7.53
CA ALA A 46 2.99 1.28 -7.21
C ALA A 46 3.60 0.93 -5.85
N MET A 47 2.85 0.28 -4.96
CA MET A 47 3.42 -0.31 -3.75
C MET A 47 4.04 -1.67 -4.08
N SER A 48 5.37 -1.68 -4.25
CA SER A 48 6.10 -2.95 -4.37
C SER A 48 5.94 -3.77 -3.09
N TRP A 49 5.88 -5.09 -3.22
CA TRP A 49 5.85 -6.03 -2.08
C TRP A 49 6.95 -5.72 -1.04
N GLN A 50 8.12 -5.28 -1.53
CA GLN A 50 9.22 -4.84 -0.69
C GLN A 50 8.93 -3.54 0.08
N GLY A 51 8.27 -2.57 -0.54
CA GLY A 51 7.82 -1.33 0.11
C GLY A 51 6.83 -1.63 1.24
N SER A 52 5.84 -2.47 0.97
CA SER A 52 4.87 -2.91 1.98
C SER A 52 5.54 -3.69 3.11
N LYS A 53 6.47 -4.60 2.80
CA LYS A 53 7.28 -5.32 3.80
C LYS A 53 8.10 -4.36 4.67
N LYS A 54 8.72 -3.33 4.08
CA LYS A 54 9.52 -2.34 4.81
C LYS A 54 8.64 -1.51 5.75
N MET A 55 7.47 -1.10 5.28
CA MET A 55 6.48 -0.36 6.07
C MET A 55 6.01 -1.18 7.28
N ILE A 56 5.61 -2.44 7.06
CA ILE A 56 5.20 -3.36 8.15
C ILE A 56 6.35 -3.57 9.13
N THR A 57 7.57 -3.81 8.64
CA THR A 57 8.77 -3.97 9.48
C THR A 57 9.02 -2.74 10.35
N ASN A 58 8.92 -1.54 9.78
CA ASN A 58 9.09 -0.29 10.53
C ASN A 58 8.03 -0.12 11.62
N ARG A 59 6.75 -0.42 11.32
CA ARG A 59 5.67 -0.38 12.30
C ARG A 59 5.86 -1.41 13.41
N LEU A 60 6.27 -2.64 13.07
CA LEU A 60 6.61 -3.68 14.06
C LEU A 60 7.76 -3.24 14.98
N ASN A 61 8.80 -2.64 14.42
CA ASN A 61 9.91 -2.12 15.22
C ASN A 61 9.46 -1.00 16.16
N LYS A 62 8.57 -0.11 15.69
CA LYS A 62 7.98 0.93 16.55
C LYS A 62 7.05 0.34 17.62
N PHE A 63 6.27 -0.69 17.29
CA PHE A 63 5.40 -1.38 18.24
C PHE A 63 6.19 -2.01 19.39
N LYS A 64 7.39 -2.55 19.11
CA LYS A 64 8.28 -3.13 20.13
C LYS A 64 8.80 -2.11 21.14
N THR A 65 9.03 -0.87 20.70
CA THR A 65 9.63 0.19 21.53
C THR A 65 8.60 1.13 22.16
N THR A 66 7.36 1.13 21.66
CA THR A 66 6.28 1.96 22.18
C THR A 66 5.76 1.38 23.50
N THR A 67 5.70 2.18 24.55
CA THR A 67 5.20 1.77 25.87
C THR A 67 3.77 2.23 26.15
N ILE A 68 3.28 3.22 25.39
CA ILE A 68 1.93 3.75 25.50
C ILE A 68 0.94 2.74 24.89
N GLN A 69 0.00 2.26 25.71
CA GLN A 69 -0.89 1.17 25.30
C GLN A 69 -1.84 1.54 24.15
N ALA A 70 -2.37 2.75 24.15
CA ALA A 70 -3.22 3.23 23.06
C ALA A 70 -2.48 3.24 21.71
N ASP A 71 -1.27 3.82 21.69
CA ASP A 71 -0.41 3.86 20.50
C ASP A 71 0.01 2.46 20.04
N ARG A 72 0.25 1.54 20.97
CA ARG A 72 0.52 0.13 20.65
C ARG A 72 -0.68 -0.52 19.97
N GLN A 73 -1.90 -0.29 20.47
CA GLN A 73 -3.10 -0.86 19.88
C GLN A 73 -3.29 -0.34 18.45
N GLN A 74 -3.18 0.97 18.26
CA GLN A 74 -3.25 1.57 16.92
C GLN A 74 -2.21 0.97 15.97
N LEU A 75 -0.96 0.83 16.43
CA LEU A 75 0.10 0.22 15.63
C LEU A 75 -0.20 -1.25 15.29
N ALA A 76 -0.82 -2.00 16.20
CA ALA A 76 -1.22 -3.38 15.95
C ALA A 76 -2.31 -3.45 14.86
N ASP A 77 -3.32 -2.60 14.95
CA ASP A 77 -4.42 -2.53 13.98
C ASP A 77 -3.88 -2.14 12.59
N GLU A 78 -3.00 -1.14 12.51
CA GLU A 78 -2.36 -0.72 11.25
C GLU A 78 -1.49 -1.83 10.62
N ILE A 79 -0.83 -2.64 11.46
CA ILE A 79 -0.03 -3.78 11.00
C ILE A 79 -0.94 -4.87 10.45
N ASP A 80 -2.02 -5.21 11.17
CA ASP A 80 -2.97 -6.26 10.77
C ASP A 80 -3.65 -5.90 9.45
N GLU A 81 -4.12 -4.65 9.30
CA GLU A 81 -4.70 -4.16 8.07
C GLU A 81 -3.72 -4.24 6.90
N SER A 82 -2.46 -3.83 7.11
CA SER A 82 -1.40 -3.91 6.10
C SER A 82 -1.11 -5.34 5.66
N VAL A 83 -1.11 -6.30 6.59
CA VAL A 83 -0.88 -7.72 6.31
C VAL A 83 -2.08 -8.35 5.60
N SER A 84 -3.28 -8.12 6.09
CA SER A 84 -4.52 -8.60 5.48
C SER A 84 -4.68 -8.11 4.04
N TYR A 85 -4.34 -6.84 3.80
CA TYR A 85 -4.32 -6.27 2.46
C TYR A 85 -3.33 -6.98 1.54
N LEU A 86 -2.12 -7.31 2.01
CA LEU A 86 -1.14 -8.07 1.21
C LEU A 86 -1.65 -9.46 0.84
N TYR A 87 -2.33 -10.15 1.75
CA TYR A 87 -2.97 -11.42 1.45
C TYR A 87 -4.07 -11.29 0.40
N TYR A 88 -4.90 -10.26 0.50
CA TYR A 88 -5.91 -9.96 -0.52
C TYR A 88 -5.29 -9.72 -1.90
N CYS A 89 -4.25 -8.88 -1.99
CA CYS A 89 -3.53 -8.63 -3.24
C CYS A 89 -2.94 -9.92 -3.83
N ALA A 90 -2.28 -10.74 -3.01
CA ALA A 90 -1.71 -12.00 -3.45
C ALA A 90 -2.79 -12.95 -4.01
N LYS A 91 -3.96 -13.01 -3.35
CA LYS A 91 -5.11 -13.78 -3.85
C LYS A 91 -5.61 -13.26 -5.19
N GLN A 92 -5.79 -11.94 -5.33
CA GLN A 92 -6.23 -11.32 -6.58
C GLN A 92 -5.24 -11.54 -7.73
N MET A 93 -3.93 -11.43 -7.45
CA MET A 93 -2.89 -11.74 -8.44
C MET A 93 -2.96 -13.20 -8.89
N ARG A 94 -3.14 -14.14 -7.96
CA ARG A 94 -3.31 -15.57 -8.28
C ARG A 94 -4.54 -15.82 -9.16
N GLU A 95 -5.68 -15.20 -8.84
CA GLU A 95 -6.91 -15.33 -9.63
C GLU A 95 -6.72 -14.82 -11.07
N ARG A 96 -6.01 -13.70 -11.25
CA ARG A 96 -5.66 -13.17 -12.58
C ARG A 96 -4.74 -14.10 -13.35
N ILE A 97 -3.73 -14.68 -12.71
CA ILE A 97 -2.83 -15.67 -13.34
C ILE A 97 -3.62 -16.88 -13.81
N LEU A 98 -4.48 -17.45 -12.94
CA LEU A 98 -5.33 -18.59 -13.30
C LEU A 98 -6.27 -18.28 -14.47
N ALA A 99 -6.82 -17.07 -14.54
CA ALA A 99 -7.65 -16.64 -15.66
C ALA A 99 -6.87 -16.64 -16.98
N VAL A 100 -5.61 -16.15 -16.96
CA VAL A 100 -4.73 -16.18 -18.13
C VAL A 100 -4.37 -17.61 -18.52
N GLU A 101 -3.99 -18.45 -17.56
CA GLU A 101 -3.66 -19.86 -17.83
C GLU A 101 -4.84 -20.62 -18.45
N ASN A 102 -6.05 -20.42 -17.92
CA ASN A 102 -7.28 -21.01 -18.46
C ASN A 102 -7.58 -20.51 -19.88
N ALA A 103 -7.33 -19.22 -20.17
CA ALA A 103 -7.50 -18.67 -21.51
C ALA A 103 -6.49 -19.29 -22.49
N LEU A 104 -5.23 -19.46 -22.08
CA LEU A 104 -4.19 -20.08 -22.88
C LEU A 104 -4.46 -21.57 -23.15
N GLN A 105 -5.02 -22.30 -22.18
CA GLN A 105 -5.42 -23.70 -22.37
C GLN A 105 -6.49 -23.88 -23.44
N LYS A 106 -7.40 -22.91 -23.61
CA LYS A 106 -8.47 -22.97 -24.63
C LYS A 106 -7.99 -22.74 -26.06
N ILE A 107 -6.76 -22.25 -26.23
CA ILE A 107 -6.15 -21.97 -27.53
C ILE A 107 -5.23 -23.13 -27.97
N ARG A 108 -4.86 -24.02 -27.03
CA ARG A 108 -4.15 -25.26 -27.30
C ARG A 108 -5.11 -26.39 -27.69
#